data_AF-A0A2P8QYH9-F1
#
_entry.id   AF-A0A2P8QYH9-F1
#
_cell.length_a   1.000
_cell.length_b   1.000
_cell.length_c   1.000
_cell.angle_alpha   90.00
_cell.angle_beta   90.00
_cell.angle_gamma   90.00
#
_symmetry.space_group_name_H-M   'P 1'
#
loop_
_entity.id
_entity.type
_entity.pdbx_description
1 polymer ?
#
loop_
_entity_poly.entity_id
_entity_poly.type
_entity_poly.pdbx_seq_one_letter_code
_entity_poly.pdbx_strand_id
1 'polypeptide(L)'
;MEKKYNFEDEWKARKVFEIFHQKQNSTFAFKNNSNYSKFLRASRNKTNNEVVIKITSSSKNFNLLKSHINYISRQGNIELVDSDYNLYSNKDEIKDACKNFNSVYKIPTQNEIINFRQKEKRETYNIVFSMKEHSLAPVNKIRIAAINTIKKKYPDNYFVIAMHNDTDNPHCHLCLKSVNKNGKRVNIKKADLNELRKNFAIELRKLNIEATATIRKNKY
;
A
#
# COMPACT_ATOMS: atom_id res chain seq x y z
N MET A 1 -69.26 -19.99 11.20
CA MET A 1 -69.21 -19.56 12.61
C MET A 1 -68.11 -18.52 12.75
N GLU A 2 -68.51 -17.26 12.70
CA GLU A 2 -67.63 -16.10 12.81
C GLU A 2 -66.95 -16.06 14.19
N LYS A 3 -65.62 -16.00 14.20
CA LYS A 3 -64.85 -15.72 15.41
C LYS A 3 -65.04 -14.25 15.75
N LYS A 4 -65.72 -13.99 16.87
CA LYS A 4 -65.80 -12.68 17.53
C LYS A 4 -64.39 -12.10 17.70
N TYR A 5 -64.15 -10.97 17.06
CA TYR A 5 -62.98 -10.13 17.28
C TYR A 5 -63.06 -9.55 18.70
N ASN A 6 -62.02 -9.74 19.51
CA ASN A 6 -61.99 -9.32 20.91
C ASN A 6 -61.38 -7.91 21.00
N PHE A 7 -62.18 -6.92 21.41
CA PHE A 7 -61.80 -5.50 21.49
C PHE A 7 -60.63 -5.20 22.47
N GLU A 8 -60.23 -6.16 23.31
CA GLU A 8 -59.10 -6.01 24.25
C GLU A 8 -57.72 -6.19 23.62
N ASP A 9 -57.61 -6.92 22.50
CA ASP A 9 -56.33 -7.19 21.83
C ASP A 9 -55.88 -6.01 20.95
N GLU A 10 -56.82 -5.24 20.40
CA GLU A 10 -56.53 -3.97 19.70
C GLU A 10 -56.09 -2.85 20.67
N TRP A 11 -56.66 -2.80 21.88
CA TRP A 11 -56.29 -1.80 22.89
C TRP A 11 -54.89 -2.03 23.46
N LYS A 12 -54.51 -3.30 23.69
CA LYS A 12 -53.14 -3.67 24.08
C LYS A 12 -52.14 -3.37 22.95
N ALA A 13 -52.47 -3.66 21.70
CA ALA A 13 -51.59 -3.37 20.56
C ALA A 13 -51.38 -1.86 20.32
N ARG A 14 -52.43 -1.03 20.46
CA ARG A 14 -52.30 0.44 20.33
C ARG A 14 -51.48 1.06 21.46
N LYS A 15 -51.64 0.61 22.71
CA LYS A 15 -50.85 1.11 23.86
C LYS A 15 -49.37 0.76 23.74
N VAL A 16 -49.03 -0.41 23.20
CA VAL A 16 -47.63 -0.81 22.93
C VAL A 16 -47.03 0.04 21.79
N PHE A 17 -47.78 0.34 20.72
CA PHE A 17 -47.31 1.22 19.64
C PHE A 17 -47.12 2.69 20.08
N GLU A 18 -48.00 3.22 20.92
CA GLU A 18 -47.93 4.60 21.43
C GLU A 18 -46.77 4.80 22.43
N ILE A 19 -46.52 3.80 23.29
CA ILE A 19 -45.38 3.77 24.20
C ILE A 19 -44.05 3.66 23.42
N PHE A 20 -44.01 2.93 22.31
CA PHE A 20 -42.82 2.83 21.46
C PHE A 20 -42.50 4.15 20.73
N HIS A 21 -43.53 4.86 20.23
CA HIS A 21 -43.35 6.18 19.60
C HIS A 21 -43.00 7.29 20.60
N GLN A 22 -43.53 7.27 21.83
CA GLN A 22 -43.15 8.24 22.87
C GLN A 22 -41.75 7.97 23.47
N LYS A 23 -41.31 6.70 23.60
CA LYS A 23 -39.95 6.39 24.06
C LYS A 23 -38.86 6.69 23.02
N GLN A 24 -39.18 6.67 21.73
CA GLN A 24 -38.23 7.14 20.70
C GLN A 24 -38.07 8.67 20.68
N ASN A 25 -39.06 9.42 21.18
CA ASN A 25 -39.05 10.89 21.18
C ASN A 25 -38.72 11.54 22.55
N SER A 26 -38.36 10.76 23.57
CA SER A 26 -38.04 11.32 24.90
C SER A 26 -36.90 10.58 25.62
N THR A 27 -35.68 10.71 25.11
CA THR A 27 -34.48 10.68 25.97
C THR A 27 -33.51 11.78 25.56
N PHE A 28 -33.53 12.85 26.36
CA PHE A 28 -32.52 13.88 26.54
C PHE A 28 -32.14 14.74 25.33
N ALA A 29 -32.74 15.93 25.31
CA ALA A 29 -32.16 17.13 24.72
C ALA A 29 -30.74 17.36 25.23
N PHE A 30 -29.73 16.94 24.46
CA PHE A 30 -28.43 17.57 24.52
C PHE A 30 -28.49 18.85 23.69
N LYS A 31 -28.40 20.00 24.40
CA LYS A 31 -28.22 21.32 23.82
C LYS A 31 -27.27 21.25 22.63
N ASN A 32 -27.75 21.72 21.48
CA ASN A 32 -26.97 21.99 20.28
C ASN A 32 -25.87 23.01 20.62
N ASN A 33 -24.73 22.53 21.13
CA ASN A 33 -23.48 23.27 21.01
C ASN A 33 -23.07 23.15 19.54
N SER A 34 -23.34 24.21 18.78
CA SER A 34 -22.91 24.42 17.39
C SER A 34 -21.39 24.24 17.18
N ASN A 35 -20.63 24.09 18.26
CA ASN A 35 -19.23 23.71 18.27
C ASN A 35 -19.01 22.20 18.07
N TYR A 36 -19.85 21.30 18.59
CA TYR A 36 -19.64 19.85 18.51
C TYR A 36 -19.94 19.27 17.10
N SER A 37 -20.93 19.82 16.40
CA SER A 37 -21.19 19.53 14.98
C SER A 37 -20.14 20.15 14.06
N LYS A 38 -19.50 21.26 14.46
CA LYS A 38 -18.26 21.77 13.84
C LYS A 38 -17.07 20.84 14.06
N PHE A 39 -16.91 20.25 15.26
CA PHE A 39 -15.85 19.26 15.53
C PHE A 39 -16.04 17.95 14.75
N LEU A 40 -17.27 17.46 14.58
CA LEU A 40 -17.56 16.27 13.77
C LEU A 40 -17.43 16.55 12.26
N ARG A 41 -17.76 17.75 11.78
CA ARG A 41 -17.46 18.17 10.39
C ARG A 41 -15.96 18.41 10.17
N ALA A 42 -15.24 18.94 11.16
CA ALA A 42 -13.78 19.10 11.11
C ALA A 42 -13.05 17.74 11.14
N SER A 43 -13.63 16.71 11.73
CA SER A 43 -13.07 15.36 11.74
C SER A 43 -13.32 14.56 10.46
N ARG A 44 -14.25 15.00 9.58
CA ARG A 44 -14.51 14.36 8.28
C ARG A 44 -13.54 14.81 7.17
N ASN A 45 -12.80 15.90 7.41
CA ASN A 45 -11.81 16.48 6.49
C ASN A 45 -10.39 16.43 7.08
N LYS A 46 -10.07 15.48 7.95
CA LYS A 46 -8.68 15.28 8.35
C LYS A 46 -8.01 14.43 7.28
N THR A 47 -7.36 15.10 6.33
CA THR A 47 -6.67 14.41 5.26
C THR A 47 -5.67 13.41 5.86
N ASN A 48 -5.78 12.14 5.49
CA ASN A 48 -4.93 11.09 6.03
C ASN A 48 -3.64 11.02 5.21
N ASN A 49 -2.76 11.99 5.44
CA ASN A 49 -1.45 12.12 4.79
C ASN A 49 -0.44 11.06 5.27
N GLU A 50 -0.90 9.92 5.77
CA GLU A 50 -0.04 8.87 6.30
C GLU A 50 0.50 8.00 5.17
N VAL A 51 1.83 7.88 5.12
CA VAL A 51 2.51 7.05 4.14
C VAL A 51 2.57 5.60 4.59
N VAL A 52 2.42 4.70 3.62
CA VAL A 52 2.46 3.26 3.84
C VAL A 52 3.58 2.67 3.00
N ILE A 53 4.44 1.89 3.67
CA ILE A 53 5.42 1.03 3.00
C ILE A 53 5.22 -0.38 3.52
N LYS A 54 5.15 -1.34 2.60
CA LYS A 54 4.97 -2.76 2.91
C LYS A 54 5.84 -3.61 2.01
N ILE A 55 6.44 -4.66 2.56
CA ILE A 55 6.99 -5.74 1.74
C ILE A 55 5.81 -6.69 1.50
N THR A 56 5.40 -6.86 0.25
CA THR A 56 4.23 -7.68 -0.11
C THR A 56 4.63 -9.11 -0.44
N SER A 57 5.81 -9.32 -1.01
CA SER A 57 6.28 -10.63 -1.43
C SER A 57 7.80 -10.61 -1.66
N SER A 58 8.34 -11.77 -2.06
CA SER A 58 9.71 -11.89 -2.54
C SER A 58 9.81 -12.97 -3.60
N SER A 59 10.64 -12.75 -4.61
CA SER A 59 11.00 -13.78 -5.59
C SER A 59 12.20 -14.56 -5.08
N LYS A 60 12.17 -15.88 -5.27
CA LYS A 60 13.21 -16.80 -4.79
C LYS A 60 14.07 -17.40 -5.89
N ASN A 61 13.64 -17.24 -7.13
CA ASN A 61 14.30 -17.70 -8.34
C ASN A 61 13.94 -16.77 -9.50
N PHE A 62 14.60 -16.95 -10.65
CA PHE A 62 14.45 -16.07 -11.80
C PHE A 62 13.08 -16.17 -12.46
N ASN A 63 12.42 -17.33 -12.40
CA ASN A 63 11.07 -17.52 -12.93
C ASN A 63 10.04 -16.68 -12.14
N LEU A 64 10.14 -16.69 -10.80
CA LEU A 64 9.30 -15.87 -9.92
C LEU A 64 9.60 -14.37 -10.06
N LEU A 65 10.86 -13.99 -10.33
CA LEU A 65 11.20 -12.61 -10.66
C LEU A 65 10.46 -12.16 -11.93
N LYS A 66 10.57 -12.94 -13.02
CA LYS A 66 9.88 -12.64 -14.29
C LYS A 66 8.37 -12.53 -14.10
N SER A 67 7.77 -13.47 -13.37
CA SER A 67 6.34 -13.44 -13.07
C SER A 67 5.94 -12.16 -12.32
N HIS A 68 6.72 -11.76 -11.31
CA HIS A 68 6.46 -10.54 -10.56
C HIS A 68 6.63 -9.28 -11.41
N ILE A 69 7.70 -9.19 -12.21
CA ILE A 69 7.94 -8.06 -13.12
C ILE A 69 6.81 -7.93 -14.15
N ASN A 70 6.36 -9.05 -14.74
CA ASN A 70 5.21 -9.06 -15.65
C ASN A 70 3.92 -8.63 -14.96
N TYR A 71 3.72 -9.02 -13.70
CA TYR A 71 2.56 -8.61 -12.91
C TYR A 71 2.55 -7.09 -12.67
N ILE A 72 3.65 -6.52 -12.17
CA ILE A 72 3.71 -5.09 -11.85
C ILE A 72 3.72 -4.20 -13.10
N SER A 73 4.22 -4.69 -14.24
CA SER A 73 4.16 -3.98 -15.53
C SER A 73 2.85 -4.22 -16.30
N ARG A 74 1.89 -4.98 -15.75
CA ARG A 74 0.67 -5.41 -16.46
C ARG A 74 0.98 -5.97 -17.85
N GLN A 75 1.98 -6.86 -17.92
CA GLN A 75 2.49 -7.48 -19.15
C GLN A 75 3.07 -6.48 -20.17
N GLY A 76 3.64 -5.37 -19.69
CA GLY A 76 4.23 -4.32 -20.53
C GLY A 76 3.27 -3.18 -20.88
N ASN A 77 2.07 -3.14 -20.28
CA ASN A 77 1.13 -2.02 -20.44
C ASN A 77 1.43 -0.87 -19.46
N ILE A 78 2.24 -1.12 -18.42
CA ILE A 78 2.72 -0.12 -17.47
C ILE A 78 4.24 -0.08 -17.55
N GLU A 79 4.77 1.14 -17.65
CA GLU A 79 6.20 1.38 -17.75
C GLU A 79 6.94 0.96 -16.47
N LEU A 80 8.13 0.40 -16.66
CA LEU A 80 9.12 0.19 -15.61
C LEU A 80 10.22 1.23 -15.73
N VAL A 81 10.69 1.68 -14.57
CA VAL A 81 11.94 2.44 -14.45
C VAL A 81 12.89 1.63 -13.60
N ASP A 82 14.15 1.50 -14.01
CA ASP A 82 15.17 0.85 -13.18
C ASP A 82 15.94 1.84 -12.27
N SER A 83 16.91 1.32 -11.52
CA SER A 83 17.74 2.13 -10.64
C SER A 83 18.62 3.15 -11.38
N ASP A 84 18.86 2.96 -12.67
CA ASP A 84 19.69 3.82 -13.51
C ASP A 84 18.84 4.78 -14.36
N TYR A 85 17.52 4.82 -14.10
CA TYR A 85 16.51 5.61 -14.81
C TYR A 85 16.26 5.17 -16.26
N ASN A 86 16.62 3.95 -16.65
CA ASN A 86 16.20 3.40 -17.92
C ASN A 86 14.70 3.09 -17.87
N LEU A 87 14.00 3.40 -18.97
CA LEU A 87 12.57 3.19 -19.14
C LEU A 87 12.32 1.92 -19.98
N TYR A 88 11.32 1.15 -19.58
CA TYR A 88 10.85 -0.03 -20.32
C TYR A 88 9.32 0.03 -20.41
N SER A 89 8.79 0.23 -21.62
CA SER A 89 7.39 0.58 -21.88
C SER A 89 6.64 -0.42 -22.74
N ASN A 90 7.28 -1.50 -23.22
CA ASN A 90 6.61 -2.57 -23.97
C ASN A 90 7.07 -3.97 -23.56
N LYS A 91 6.34 -5.00 -24.02
CA LYS A 91 6.55 -6.40 -23.61
C LYS A 91 7.95 -6.95 -23.86
N ASP A 92 8.63 -6.51 -24.93
CA ASP A 92 9.99 -6.94 -25.23
C ASP A 92 11.01 -6.22 -24.33
N GLU A 93 10.83 -4.93 -24.12
CA GLU A 93 11.60 -4.15 -23.14
C GLU A 93 11.43 -4.69 -21.71
N ILE A 94 10.26 -5.18 -21.32
CA ILE A 94 10.08 -5.85 -20.02
C ILE A 94 10.94 -7.12 -19.92
N LYS A 95 11.11 -7.87 -21.02
CA LYS A 95 12.03 -9.02 -21.03
C LYS A 95 13.46 -8.57 -20.84
N ASP A 96 13.85 -7.45 -21.43
CA ASP A 96 15.19 -6.88 -21.27
C ASP A 96 15.41 -6.34 -19.86
N ALA A 97 14.40 -5.68 -19.25
CA ALA A 97 14.44 -5.32 -17.83
C ALA A 97 14.69 -6.55 -16.94
N CYS A 98 14.04 -7.69 -17.22
CA CYS A 98 14.30 -8.94 -16.50
C CYS A 98 15.74 -9.45 -16.70
N LYS A 99 16.29 -9.37 -17.91
CA LYS A 99 17.68 -9.77 -18.19
C LYS A 99 18.67 -8.85 -17.48
N ASN A 100 18.46 -7.54 -17.56
CA ASN A 100 19.29 -6.52 -16.91
C ASN A 100 19.27 -6.66 -15.39
N PHE A 101 18.09 -6.95 -14.81
CA PHE A 101 17.98 -7.28 -13.39
C PHE A 101 18.89 -8.45 -13.00
N ASN A 102 19.19 -9.35 -13.93
CA ASN A 102 19.98 -10.55 -13.71
C ASN A 102 21.45 -10.47 -14.19
N SER A 103 21.92 -9.32 -14.68
CA SER A 103 23.23 -9.20 -15.35
C SER A 103 24.43 -9.28 -14.40
N VAL A 104 24.45 -8.49 -13.32
CA VAL A 104 25.61 -8.38 -12.41
C VAL A 104 25.69 -9.58 -11.45
N TYR A 105 24.55 -9.98 -10.89
CA TYR A 105 24.45 -11.11 -9.97
C TYR A 105 23.35 -12.04 -10.45
N LYS A 106 23.73 -13.25 -10.84
CA LYS A 106 22.79 -14.24 -11.36
C LYS A 106 21.91 -14.78 -10.25
N ILE A 107 20.62 -14.50 -10.37
CA ILE A 107 19.52 -15.19 -9.70
C ILE A 107 19.31 -16.51 -10.45
N PRO A 108 19.42 -17.67 -9.76
CA PRO A 108 19.23 -18.96 -10.39
C PRO A 108 17.76 -19.18 -10.79
N THR A 109 17.55 -19.92 -11.86
CA THR A 109 16.24 -20.45 -12.26
C THR A 109 15.81 -21.57 -11.33
N GLN A 110 14.51 -21.90 -11.32
CA GLN A 110 13.99 -23.03 -10.53
C GLN A 110 14.71 -24.35 -10.86
N ASN A 111 14.96 -24.60 -12.15
CA ASN A 111 15.64 -25.81 -12.60
C ASN A 111 17.09 -25.87 -12.13
N GLU A 112 17.82 -24.75 -12.16
CA GLU A 112 19.18 -24.69 -11.63
C GLU A 112 19.21 -24.94 -10.12
N ILE A 113 18.25 -24.41 -9.36
CA ILE A 113 18.14 -24.68 -7.93
C ILE A 113 17.97 -26.19 -7.68
N ILE A 114 17.08 -26.85 -8.42
CA ILE A 114 16.82 -28.29 -8.29
C ILE A 114 18.04 -29.11 -8.71
N ASN A 115 18.52 -28.90 -9.94
CA ASN A 115 19.58 -29.71 -10.55
C ASN A 115 20.90 -29.62 -9.78
N PHE A 116 21.23 -28.45 -9.25
CA PHE A 116 22.45 -28.23 -8.46
C PHE A 116 22.21 -28.33 -6.94
N ARG A 117 21.04 -28.79 -6.50
CA ARG A 117 20.65 -28.94 -5.08
C ARG A 117 20.95 -27.68 -4.25
N GLN A 118 20.74 -26.50 -4.84
CA GLN A 118 20.99 -25.24 -4.16
C GLN A 118 19.89 -24.98 -3.13
N LYS A 119 20.26 -24.37 -2.00
CA LYS A 119 19.28 -23.89 -1.04
C LYS A 119 18.56 -22.68 -1.63
N GLU A 120 17.24 -22.74 -1.66
CA GLU A 120 16.39 -21.62 -2.05
C GLU A 120 16.59 -20.43 -1.08
N LYS A 121 16.71 -19.23 -1.63
CA LYS A 121 16.95 -17.99 -0.86
C LYS A 121 16.01 -16.89 -1.35
N ARG A 122 15.82 -15.87 -0.52
CA ARG A 122 15.12 -14.65 -0.94
C ARG A 122 16.03 -13.86 -1.88
N GLU A 123 15.63 -13.73 -3.15
CA GLU A 123 16.41 -13.02 -4.18
C GLU A 123 15.95 -11.58 -4.39
N THR A 124 14.70 -11.27 -4.08
CA THR A 124 14.18 -9.89 -4.11
C THR A 124 13.37 -9.51 -2.88
N TYR A 125 13.17 -8.20 -2.70
CA TYR A 125 12.15 -7.64 -1.83
C TYR A 125 11.16 -6.86 -2.69
N ASN A 126 9.91 -7.29 -2.72
CA ASN A 126 8.85 -6.61 -3.47
C ASN A 126 8.13 -5.67 -2.50
N ILE A 127 8.32 -4.37 -2.70
CA ILE A 127 7.96 -3.29 -1.79
C ILE A 127 6.90 -2.43 -2.44
N VAL A 128 5.82 -2.15 -1.72
CA VAL A 128 4.80 -1.19 -2.14
C VAL A 128 4.98 0.11 -1.36
N PHE A 129 5.01 1.23 -2.09
CA PHE A 129 4.96 2.59 -1.57
C PHE A 129 3.59 3.20 -1.90
N SER A 130 2.85 3.68 -0.91
CA SER A 130 1.55 4.31 -1.14
C SER A 130 1.24 5.42 -0.13
N MET A 131 0.22 6.22 -0.46
CA MET A 131 -0.34 7.27 0.38
C MET A 131 -1.87 7.22 0.27
N LYS A 132 -2.58 7.41 1.39
CA LYS A 132 -4.04 7.21 1.45
C LYS A 132 -4.86 8.31 0.77
N GLU A 133 -4.29 9.50 0.58
CA GLU A 133 -5.03 10.65 0.06
C GLU A 133 -4.38 11.21 -1.20
N HIS A 134 -4.84 10.69 -2.33
CA HIS A 134 -4.14 10.81 -3.60
C HIS A 134 -4.34 12.13 -4.33
N SER A 135 -5.39 12.89 -4.01
CA SER A 135 -5.65 14.21 -4.59
C SER A 135 -4.52 15.21 -4.32
N LEU A 136 -3.73 14.97 -3.26
CA LEU A 136 -2.61 15.81 -2.84
C LEU A 136 -1.25 15.34 -3.39
N ALA A 137 -1.17 14.17 -4.02
CA ALA A 137 0.10 13.58 -4.47
C ALA A 137 0.05 13.14 -5.94
N PRO A 138 0.56 13.97 -6.86
CA PRO A 138 0.78 13.56 -8.24
C PRO A 138 1.61 12.27 -8.33
N VAL A 139 1.15 11.33 -9.15
CA VAL A 139 1.72 9.99 -9.31
C VAL A 139 3.24 10.02 -9.54
N ASN A 140 3.71 10.92 -10.40
CA ASN A 140 5.13 11.09 -10.71
C ASN A 140 5.97 11.46 -9.48
N LYS A 141 5.44 12.28 -8.57
CA LYS A 141 6.15 12.67 -7.34
C LYS A 141 6.24 11.50 -6.35
N ILE A 142 5.22 10.64 -6.28
CA ILE A 142 5.28 9.40 -5.48
C ILE A 142 6.40 8.49 -5.99
N ARG A 143 6.51 8.30 -7.32
CA ARG A 143 7.60 7.54 -7.95
C ARG A 143 8.97 8.10 -7.57
N ILE A 144 9.16 9.40 -7.76
CA ILE A 144 10.43 10.08 -7.46
C ILE A 144 10.79 9.92 -5.99
N ALA A 145 9.85 10.14 -5.08
CA ALA A 145 10.07 9.98 -3.65
C ALA A 145 10.43 8.53 -3.27
N ALA A 146 9.78 7.53 -3.88
CA ALA A 146 10.10 6.11 -3.67
C ALA A 146 11.52 5.76 -4.14
N ILE A 147 11.89 6.21 -5.35
CA ILE A 147 13.24 6.04 -5.91
C ILE A 147 14.29 6.66 -4.99
N ASN A 148 14.12 7.92 -4.60
CA ASN A 148 15.06 8.62 -3.72
C ASN A 148 15.18 7.94 -2.36
N THR A 149 14.06 7.46 -1.80
CA THR A 149 14.04 6.76 -0.52
C THR A 149 14.86 5.48 -0.57
N ILE A 150 14.69 4.66 -1.62
CA ILE A 150 15.44 3.42 -1.78
C ILE A 150 16.91 3.70 -2.09
N LYS A 151 17.22 4.62 -3.01
CA LYS A 151 18.61 4.99 -3.31
C LYS A 151 19.36 5.53 -2.09
N LYS A 152 18.69 6.28 -1.21
CA LYS A 152 19.31 6.77 0.04
C LYS A 152 19.66 5.63 1.00
N LYS A 153 18.77 4.62 1.13
CA LYS A 153 18.95 3.52 2.10
C LYS A 153 19.79 2.37 1.55
N TYR A 154 19.71 2.11 0.25
CA TYR A 154 20.35 0.99 -0.47
C TYR A 154 20.96 1.50 -1.78
N PRO A 155 21.99 2.36 -1.73
CA PRO A 155 22.53 3.07 -2.91
C PRO A 155 23.13 2.15 -3.98
N ASP A 156 23.59 0.96 -3.58
CA ASP A 156 24.27 0.01 -4.46
C ASP A 156 23.35 -1.12 -4.95
N ASN A 157 22.08 -1.11 -4.57
CA ASN A 157 21.13 -2.16 -4.94
C ASN A 157 20.38 -1.78 -6.22
N TYR A 158 20.38 -2.71 -7.17
CA TYR A 158 19.54 -2.61 -8.35
C TYR A 158 18.06 -2.81 -7.99
N PHE A 159 17.17 -2.08 -8.63
CA PHE A 159 15.73 -2.27 -8.50
C PHE A 159 15.01 -1.88 -9.78
N VAL A 160 13.76 -2.33 -9.93
CA VAL A 160 12.81 -1.81 -10.92
C VAL A 160 11.54 -1.35 -10.20
N ILE A 161 10.88 -0.32 -10.72
CA ILE A 161 9.67 0.26 -10.15
C ILE A 161 8.60 0.46 -11.22
N ALA A 162 7.36 0.09 -10.90
CA ALA A 162 6.16 0.33 -11.69
C ALA A 162 5.20 1.24 -10.92
N MET A 163 4.47 2.10 -11.64
CA MET A 163 3.46 2.98 -11.07
C MET A 163 2.06 2.52 -11.41
N HIS A 164 1.23 2.31 -10.39
CA HIS A 164 -0.18 1.93 -10.54
C HIS A 164 -1.05 3.12 -10.13
N ASN A 165 -1.91 3.57 -11.05
CA ASN A 165 -2.90 4.63 -10.85
C ASN A 165 -4.34 4.11 -11.08
N ASP A 166 -4.50 2.81 -11.30
CA ASP A 166 -5.73 2.10 -11.64
C ASP A 166 -6.55 1.67 -10.40
N THR A 167 -6.18 2.15 -9.21
CA THR A 167 -6.85 1.82 -7.94
C THR A 167 -7.10 3.09 -7.13
N ASP A 168 -7.96 3.02 -6.11
CA ASP A 168 -8.31 4.14 -5.24
C ASP A 168 -7.09 4.83 -4.58
N ASN A 169 -5.94 4.17 -4.51
CA ASN A 169 -4.72 4.75 -3.96
C ASN A 169 -3.56 4.55 -4.95
N PRO A 170 -2.98 5.61 -5.55
CA PRO A 170 -1.82 5.50 -6.39
C PRO A 170 -0.66 4.97 -5.57
N HIS A 171 0.00 3.97 -6.13
CA HIS A 171 1.06 3.27 -5.43
C HIS A 171 2.15 2.83 -6.40
N CYS A 172 3.36 2.71 -5.87
CA CYS A 172 4.48 2.16 -6.60
C CYS A 172 4.72 0.73 -6.15
N HIS A 173 4.91 -0.19 -7.10
CA HIS A 173 5.53 -1.47 -6.82
C HIS A 173 7.01 -1.38 -7.16
N LEU A 174 7.88 -1.63 -6.20
CA LEU A 174 9.33 -1.65 -6.36
C LEU A 174 9.87 -3.04 -6.06
N CYS A 175 10.56 -3.63 -7.03
CA CYS A 175 11.25 -4.90 -6.87
C CYS A 175 12.74 -4.62 -6.62
N LEU A 176 13.18 -4.74 -5.36
CA LEU A 176 14.56 -4.52 -4.96
C LEU A 176 15.37 -5.82 -5.03
N LYS A 177 16.51 -5.81 -5.71
CA LYS A 177 17.43 -6.94 -5.73
C LYS A 177 18.08 -7.12 -4.37
N SER A 178 18.07 -8.35 -3.85
CA SER A 178 18.62 -8.64 -2.52
C SER A 178 20.15 -8.51 -2.48
N VAL A 179 20.85 -8.78 -3.58
CA VAL A 179 22.31 -8.63 -3.69
C VAL A 179 22.62 -7.27 -4.32
N ASN A 180 23.47 -6.48 -3.67
CA ASN A 180 23.95 -5.22 -4.21
C ASN A 180 25.09 -5.43 -5.22
N LYS A 181 25.55 -4.37 -5.88
CA LYS A 181 26.64 -4.45 -6.89
C LYS A 181 27.99 -4.96 -6.34
N ASN A 182 28.17 -4.97 -5.02
CA ASN A 182 29.37 -5.44 -4.33
C ASN A 182 29.20 -6.87 -3.76
N GLY A 183 28.10 -7.56 -4.06
CA GLY A 183 27.85 -8.94 -3.61
C GLY A 183 27.27 -9.07 -2.20
N LYS A 184 27.04 -7.94 -1.52
CA LYS A 184 26.44 -7.92 -0.18
C LYS A 184 24.93 -8.08 -0.27
N ARG A 185 24.39 -8.98 0.54
CA ARG A 185 22.93 -9.17 0.64
C ARG A 185 22.30 -8.18 1.61
N VAL A 186 21.23 -7.52 1.20
CA VAL A 186 20.39 -6.71 2.09
C VAL A 186 19.48 -7.60 2.93
N ASN A 187 19.36 -7.27 4.21
CA ASN A 187 18.45 -7.89 5.15
C ASN A 187 17.55 -6.81 5.74
N ILE A 188 16.36 -6.62 5.15
CA ILE A 188 15.44 -5.57 5.58
C ILE A 188 14.76 -5.99 6.89
N LYS A 189 15.09 -5.32 7.98
CA LYS A 189 14.48 -5.52 9.30
C LYS A 189 13.31 -4.56 9.51
N LYS A 190 12.57 -4.77 10.61
CA LYS A 190 11.47 -3.87 11.02
C LYS A 190 11.95 -2.42 11.24
N ALA A 191 13.15 -2.24 11.77
CA ALA A 191 13.76 -0.92 11.94
C ALA A 191 13.99 -0.22 10.60
N ASP A 192 14.47 -0.95 9.58
CA ASP A 192 14.66 -0.41 8.23
C ASP A 192 13.33 0.00 7.59
N LEU A 193 12.25 -0.77 7.78
CA LEU A 193 10.92 -0.38 7.29
C LEU A 193 10.40 0.91 7.93
N ASN A 194 10.65 1.10 9.23
CA ASN A 194 10.29 2.35 9.91
C ASN A 194 11.10 3.53 9.37
N GLU A 195 12.39 3.32 9.11
CA GLU A 195 13.26 4.35 8.52
C GLU A 195 12.86 4.69 7.08
N LEU A 196 12.56 3.68 6.26
CA LEU A 196 12.04 3.86 4.91
C LEU A 196 10.75 4.67 4.94
N ARG A 197 9.82 4.40 5.86
CA ARG A 197 8.57 5.19 5.99
C ARG A 197 8.85 6.65 6.33
N LYS A 198 9.76 6.91 7.27
CA LYS A 198 10.17 8.27 7.63
C LYS A 198 10.83 8.99 6.45
N ASN A 199 11.77 8.33 5.78
CA ASN A 199 12.48 8.89 4.63
C ASN A 199 11.53 9.16 3.46
N PHE A 200 10.57 8.28 3.20
CA PHE A 200 9.57 8.49 2.16
C PHE A 200 8.68 9.71 2.42
N ALA A 201 8.21 9.90 3.66
CA ALA A 201 7.49 11.12 4.03
C ALA A 201 8.38 12.39 3.93
N ILE A 202 9.68 12.28 4.19
CA ILE A 202 10.63 13.40 3.96
C ILE A 202 10.77 13.71 2.47
N GLU A 203 10.97 12.70 1.63
CA GLU A 203 11.13 12.88 0.18
C GLU A 203 9.85 13.42 -0.48
N LEU A 204 8.66 12.99 -0.04
CA LEU A 204 7.40 13.57 -0.49
C LEU A 204 7.27 15.05 -0.11
N ARG A 205 7.66 15.42 1.13
CA ARG A 205 7.64 16.83 1.56
C ARG A 205 8.59 17.72 0.77
N LYS A 206 9.77 17.21 0.37
CA LYS A 206 10.68 17.93 -0.55
C LYS A 206 10.04 18.21 -1.92
N LEU A 207 9.05 17.41 -2.31
CA LEU A 207 8.28 17.59 -3.54
C LEU A 207 6.97 18.37 -3.32
N ASN A 208 6.84 19.08 -2.19
CA ASN A 208 5.67 19.84 -1.77
C ASN A 208 4.40 18.97 -1.63
N ILE A 209 4.55 17.72 -1.19
CA ILE A 209 3.43 16.84 -0.81
C ILE A 209 3.43 16.72 0.70
N GLU A 210 2.32 17.10 1.33
CA GLU A 210 2.14 16.92 2.76
C GLU A 210 2.06 15.42 3.09
N ALA A 211 3.04 14.92 3.85
CA ALA A 211 3.16 13.51 4.16
C ALA A 211 3.67 13.32 5.58
N THR A 212 3.12 12.32 6.26
CA THR A 212 3.42 11.95 7.64
C THR A 212 3.73 10.46 7.74
N ALA A 213 4.57 10.10 8.70
CA ALA A 213 4.95 8.71 8.97
C ALA A 213 4.83 8.46 10.48
N THR A 214 3.62 8.21 10.97
CA THR A 214 3.37 7.94 12.37
C THR A 214 3.76 6.51 12.75
N ILE A 215 4.51 6.39 13.84
CA ILE A 215 4.77 5.10 14.49
C ILE A 215 3.64 4.88 15.48
N ARG A 216 2.80 3.87 15.26
CA ARG A 216 1.92 3.38 16.32
C ARG A 216 2.80 2.81 17.44
N LYS A 217 2.92 3.54 18.55
CA LYS A 217 3.42 2.96 19.80
C LYS A 217 2.41 1.88 20.20
N ASN A 218 2.84 0.63 20.34
CA ASN A 218 2.00 -0.37 20.97
C ASN A 218 1.72 0.14 22.38
N LYS A 219 0.45 0.40 22.69
CA LYS A 219 0.03 0.54 24.09
C LYS A 219 0.16 -0.86 24.69
N TYR A 220 1.08 -1.00 25.64
CA TYR A 220 1.13 -2.15 26.53
C TYR A 220 0.00 -2.04 27.54
#